data_AF-A0A316TX49-F1
#
_entry.id   AF-A0A316TX49-F1
#
_cell.length_a   1.000
_cell.length_b   1.000
_cell.length_c   1.000
_cell.angle_alpha   90.00
_cell.angle_beta   90.00
_cell.angle_gamma   90.00
#
_symmetry.space_group_name_H-M   'P 1'
#
loop_
_entity.id
_entity.type
_entity.pdbx_description
1 polymer ?
#
loop_
_entity_poly.entity_id
_entity_poly.type
_entity_poly.pdbx_seq_one_letter_code
_entity_poly.pdbx_strand_id
1 'polypeptide(L)' 'MSSATWRQFFSYNRYTSICGRATRSALKEGERVKAERRGDTSLRYQEWKEGKAGEQRSVKEQQQKSA' A
#
# COMPACT_ATOMS: atom_id res chain seq x y z
N MET A 1 -22.03 5.87 18.59
CA MET A 1 -21.32 4.80 17.84
C MET A 1 -19.86 5.19 17.76
N SER A 2 -18.98 4.55 18.52
CA SER A 2 -17.53 4.81 18.46
C SER A 2 -17.00 4.37 17.09
N SER A 3 -16.39 5.30 16.34
CA SER A 3 -15.65 4.96 15.13
C SER A 3 -14.46 4.05 15.48
N ALA A 4 -14.12 3.11 14.61
CA ALA A 4 -12.94 2.27 14.81
C ALA A 4 -11.66 3.13 14.79
N THR A 5 -10.75 2.91 15.76
CA THR A 5 -9.56 3.75 15.99
C THR A 5 -8.70 3.97 14.74
N TRP A 6 -8.55 2.95 13.89
CA TRP A 6 -7.74 3.03 12.66
C TRP A 6 -8.26 4.05 11.64
N ARG A 7 -9.57 4.36 11.66
CA ARG A 7 -10.20 5.30 10.71
C ARG A 7 -9.67 6.73 10.84
N GLN A 8 -9.08 7.07 11.97
CA GLN A 8 -8.47 8.39 12.20
C GLN A 8 -7.12 8.56 11.50
N PHE A 9 -6.43 7.45 11.18
CA PHE A 9 -5.06 7.47 10.69
C PHE A 9 -4.96 7.18 9.19
N PHE A 10 -5.84 6.31 8.67
CA PHE A 10 -5.77 5.92 7.28
C PHE A 10 -7.10 5.44 6.71
N SER A 11 -7.18 5.44 5.38
CA SER A 11 -8.36 4.97 4.64
C SER A 11 -8.57 3.47 4.76
N TYR A 12 -9.80 3.01 4.48
CA TYR A 12 -10.13 1.59 4.49
C TYR A 12 -9.25 0.76 3.56
N ASN A 13 -8.88 1.29 2.39
CA ASN A 13 -7.99 0.60 1.45
C ASN A 13 -6.59 0.38 2.04
N ARG A 14 -6.08 1.35 2.81
CA ARG A 14 -4.80 1.18 3.50
C ARG A 14 -4.92 0.16 4.62
N TYR A 15 -6.00 0.20 5.41
CA TYR A 15 -6.28 -0.81 6.44
C TYR A 15 -6.27 -2.23 5.87
N THR A 16 -7.06 -2.49 4.83
CA THR A 16 -7.16 -3.83 4.23
C THR A 16 -5.85 -4.29 3.61
N SER A 17 -5.05 -3.38 3.03
CA SER A 17 -3.72 -3.73 2.52
C SER A 17 -2.76 -4.18 3.62
N ILE A 18 -2.80 -3.54 4.80
CA ILE A 18 -1.99 -3.90 5.97
C ILE A 18 -2.43 -5.25 6.51
N CYS A 19 -3.73 -5.44 6.74
CA CYS A 19 -4.28 -6.73 7.18
C CYS A 19 -3.95 -7.85 6.18
N GLY A 20 -4.06 -7.59 4.88
CA GLY A 20 -3.70 -8.55 3.84
C GLY A 20 -2.23 -8.96 3.90
N ARG A 21 -1.31 -8.03 4.17
CA ARG A 21 0.11 -8.34 4.38
C ARG A 21 0.32 -9.21 5.62
N ALA A 22 -0.31 -8.86 6.74
CA ALA A 22 -0.23 -9.64 7.98
C ALA A 22 -0.74 -11.08 7.77
N THR A 23 -1.87 -11.26 7.08
CA THR A 23 -2.42 -12.58 6.78
C THR A 23 -1.48 -13.39 5.90
N ARG A 24 -0.83 -12.79 4.90
CA ARG A 24 0.15 -13.50 4.05
C ARG A 24 1.36 -13.96 4.84
N SER A 25 1.87 -13.11 5.74
CA SER A 25 3.01 -13.48 6.60
C SER A 25 2.70 -14.61 7.58
N ALA A 26 1.43 -14.87 7.88
CA ALA A 26 1.00 -15.95 8.76
C ALA A 26 0.84 -17.32 8.05
N LEU A 27 0.98 -17.38 6.72
CA LEU A 27 0.85 -18.63 5.95
C LEU A 27 2.12 -19.49 6.03
N LYS A 28 1.95 -20.80 5.82
CA LYS A 28 3.06 -21.75 5.64
C LYS A 28 3.89 -21.39 4.42
N GLU A 29 5.19 -21.68 4.46
CA GLU A 29 6.19 -21.22 3.48
C GLU A 29 5.77 -21.42 2.01
N GLY A 30 5.30 -22.62 1.65
CA GLY A 30 4.92 -22.93 0.27
C GLY A 30 3.82 -22.03 -0.30
N GLU A 31 2.82 -21.71 0.53
CA GLU A 31 1.71 -20.83 0.13
C GLU A 31 2.03 -19.35 0.36
N ARG A 32 2.90 -19.05 1.32
CA ARG A 32 3.41 -17.70 1.59
C ARG A 32 4.09 -17.11 0.36
N VAL A 33 4.99 -17.84 -0.29
CA VAL A 33 5.71 -17.36 -1.49
C VAL A 33 4.75 -16.98 -2.62
N LYS A 34 3.76 -17.84 -2.90
CA LYS A 34 2.74 -17.57 -3.92
C LYS A 34 1.88 -16.36 -3.56
N ALA A 35 1.56 -16.21 -2.27
CA ALA A 35 0.74 -15.11 -1.78
C ALA A 35 1.48 -13.78 -1.77
N GLU A 36 2.75 -13.75 -1.35
CA GLU A 36 3.58 -12.55 -1.30
C GLU A 36 3.80 -11.94 -2.67
N ARG A 37 3.95 -12.77 -3.72
CA ARG A 37 4.05 -12.29 -5.10
C ARG A 37 2.85 -11.42 -5.53
N ARG A 38 1.66 -11.65 -4.97
CA ARG A 38 0.47 -10.83 -5.26
C ARG A 38 0.46 -9.48 -4.55
N GLY A 39 1.24 -9.35 -3.48
CA GLY A 39 1.37 -8.10 -2.72
C GLY A 39 2.39 -7.13 -3.30
N ASP A 40 3.17 -7.56 -4.29
CA ASP A 40 4.18 -6.71 -4.91
C ASP A 40 3.55 -5.74 -5.91
N THR A 41 3.90 -4.46 -5.82
CA THR A 41 3.35 -3.38 -6.67
C THR A 41 4.46 -2.40 -7.01
N SER A 42 4.87 -2.35 -8.28
CA SER A 42 5.94 -1.47 -8.78
C SER A 42 5.40 -0.34 -9.64
N LEU A 43 4.35 0.34 -9.17
CA LEU A 43 3.75 1.45 -9.90
C LEU A 43 4.56 2.74 -9.75
N ARG A 44 4.68 3.51 -10.83
CA ARG A 44 5.22 4.87 -10.84
C ARG A 44 4.12 5.81 -11.32
N TYR A 45 4.06 6.99 -10.72
CA TYR A 45 3.10 8.03 -11.09
C TYR A 45 3.82 9.35 -11.30
N GLN A 46 3.21 10.23 -12.08
CA GLN A 46 3.68 11.57 -12.33
C GLN A 46 2.52 12.52 -12.08
N GLU A 47 2.72 13.52 -11.22
CA GLU A 47 1.73 14.56 -11.01
C GLU A 47 1.87 15.61 -12.12
N TRP A 48 0.77 15.93 -12.78
CA TRP A 48 0.72 16.97 -13.82
C TRP A 48 0.02 18.20 -13.25
N LYS A 49 0.68 19.35 -13.29
CA LYS A 49 0.10 20.64 -12.88
C LYS A 49 0.27 21.64 -14.01
N GLU A 50 -0.80 22.36 -14.34
CA GLU A 50 -0.80 23.40 -15.38
C GLU A 50 -0.26 22.89 -16.74
N GLY A 51 -0.54 21.62 -17.07
CA GLY A 51 -0.08 21.00 -18.32
C GLY A 51 1.41 20.63 -18.34
N LYS A 52 2.16 20.87 -17.26
CA LYS A 52 3.55 20.45 -17.12
C LYS A 52 3.65 19.16 -16.33
N ALA A 53 4.42 18.23 -16.88
CA ALA A 53 4.67 16.94 -16.27
C ALA A 53 5.69 17.08 -15.12
N GLY A 54 5.31 16.69 -13.90
CA GLY A 54 6.17 16.75 -12.72
C GLY A 54 7.22 15.65 -12.66
N GLU A 55 7.78 15.39 -11.49
CA GLU A 55 8.73 14.29 -11.29
C GLU A 55 8.01 12.92 -11.30
N GLN A 56 8.59 11.91 -11.96
CA GLN A 56 8.10 10.53 -11.85
C GLN A 56 8.51 9.93 -10.50
N ARG A 57 7.52 9.61 -9.66
CA ARG A 57 7.73 9.02 -8.33
C ARG A 57 7.22 7.60 -8.28
N SER A 58 7.95 6.73 -7.59
CA SER A 58 7.45 5.39 -7.30
C SER A 58 6.38 5.45 -6.21
N VAL A 59 5.27 4.74 -6.39
CA VAL A 59 4.20 4.62 -5.37
C VAL A 59 4.75 4.02 -4.08
N LYS A 60 5.72 3.10 -4.16
CA LYS A 60 6.38 2.51 -2.98
C LYS A 60 7.22 3.51 -2.20
N GLU A 61 8.02 4.32 -2.89
CA GLU A 61 8.87 5.35 -2.27
C GLU A 61 8.01 6.40 -1.58
N GLN A 62 6.90 6.80 -2.20
CA GLN A 62 5.96 7.74 -1.59
C GLN A 62 5.30 7.17 -0.32
N GLN A 63 4.92 5.89 -0.33
CA GLN A 63 4.32 5.24 0.85
C GLN A 63 5.31 5.11 2.03
N GLN A 64 6.61 4.95 1.77
CA GLN A 64 7.64 4.90 2.81
C GLN A 64 7.90 6.27 3.44
N LYS A 65 7.82 7.36 2.67
CA LYS A 65 8.01 8.73 3.20
C LYS A 65 6.85 9.22 4.06
N SER A 66 5.66 8.66 3.88
CA SER A 66 4.45 9.02 4.63
C SER A 66 4.24 8.25 5.94
N ALA A 67 5.13 7.30 6.26
CA ALA A 67 5.10 6.47 7.47
C ALA A 67 6.08 7.00 8.51
#